data_AF-A0A7S0M1E2-F1
#
_entry.id   AF-A0A7S0M1E2-F1
#
_cell.length_a   1.000
_cell.length_b   1.000
_cell.length_c   1.000
_cell.angle_alpha   90.00
_cell.angle_beta   90.00
_cell.angle_gamma   90.00
#
_symmetry.space_group_name_H-M   'P 1'
#
loop_
_entity.id
_entity.type
_entity.pdbx_description
1 polymer ?
#
loop_
_entity_poly.entity_id
_entity_poly.type
_entity_poly.pdbx_seq_one_letter_code
_entity_poly.pdbx_strand_id
1 'polypeptide(L)'
;MRAWLESGYADGIENLSQVTSHTENIDHYVKQATRSRSVTLFTAVHGRGLDFVCHDKAVDANGGVHVVQCFLSEQLSEEIQIKGRTARQDKKGTFKLVLLAAD
;
A
#
# COMPACT_ATOMS: atom_id res chain seq x y z
N MET A 1 -13.89 -6.63 10.51
CA MET A 1 -14.23 -6.01 9.21
C MET A 1 -15.57 -5.29 9.24
N ARG A 2 -16.69 -5.94 9.64
CA ARG A 2 -18.01 -5.27 9.77
C ARG A 2 -17.99 -4.00 10.63
N ALA A 3 -17.46 -4.09 11.85
CA ALA A 3 -17.34 -2.94 12.75
C ALA A 3 -16.47 -1.78 12.18
N TRP A 4 -15.50 -2.08 11.31
CA TRP A 4 -14.70 -1.04 10.65
C TRP A 4 -15.48 -0.35 9.53
N LEU A 5 -16.22 -1.11 8.73
CA LEU A 5 -17.10 -0.54 7.69
C LEU A 5 -18.20 0.34 8.30
N GLU A 6 -18.73 -0.04 9.46
CA GLU A 6 -19.77 0.71 10.18
C GLU A 6 -19.25 1.94 10.92
N SER A 7 -17.94 2.05 11.13
CA SER A 7 -17.33 3.13 11.93
C SER A 7 -17.17 4.47 11.19
N GLY A 8 -17.42 4.51 9.88
CA GLY A 8 -17.14 5.69 9.03
C GLY A 8 -15.66 5.87 8.69
N TYR A 9 -14.72 5.05 9.23
CA TYR A 9 -13.30 5.12 8.84
C TYR A 9 -13.04 4.75 7.39
N ALA A 10 -13.98 4.05 6.75
CA ALA A 10 -13.93 3.75 5.32
C ALA A 10 -14.45 4.90 4.44
N ASP A 11 -15.00 5.97 5.04
CA ASP A 11 -15.61 7.06 4.29
C ASP A 11 -14.59 7.75 3.38
N GLY A 12 -14.95 7.89 2.11
CA GLY A 12 -14.08 8.46 1.08
C GLY A 12 -13.08 7.48 0.47
N ILE A 13 -13.04 6.22 0.90
CA ILE A 13 -12.36 5.14 0.18
C ILE A 13 -13.32 4.62 -0.90
N GLU A 14 -12.95 4.77 -2.16
CA GLU A 14 -13.73 4.28 -3.31
C GLU A 14 -13.34 2.87 -3.70
N ASN A 15 -12.06 2.52 -3.57
CA ASN A 15 -11.54 1.21 -3.95
C ASN A 15 -10.80 0.57 -2.77
N LEU A 16 -11.32 -0.55 -2.29
CA LEU A 16 -10.68 -1.37 -1.26
C LEU A 16 -10.39 -2.76 -1.85
N SER A 17 -9.10 -3.11 -1.93
CA SER A 17 -8.65 -4.36 -2.55
C SER A 17 -7.72 -5.13 -1.62
N GLN A 18 -7.74 -6.46 -1.71
CA GLN A 18 -6.79 -7.34 -1.03
C GLN A 18 -6.11 -8.26 -2.05
N VAL A 19 -4.78 -8.30 -2.01
CA VAL A 19 -3.95 -9.13 -2.88
C VAL A 19 -3.26 -10.19 -2.03
N THR A 20 -3.61 -11.44 -2.28
CA THR A 20 -3.08 -12.64 -1.60
C THR A 20 -2.25 -13.48 -2.57
N SER A 21 -1.69 -14.60 -2.13
CA SER A 21 -0.97 -15.53 -3.00
C SER A 21 -1.85 -16.18 -4.08
N HIS A 22 -3.18 -16.16 -3.91
CA HIS A 22 -4.15 -16.76 -4.85
C HIS A 22 -4.75 -15.72 -5.80
N THR A 23 -4.38 -14.45 -5.65
CA THR A 23 -4.93 -13.38 -6.48
C THR A 23 -4.29 -13.42 -7.87
N GLU A 24 -5.12 -13.63 -8.88
CA GLU A 24 -4.70 -13.49 -10.27
C GLU A 24 -4.62 -12.00 -10.67
N ASN A 25 -3.86 -11.70 -11.73
CA ASN A 25 -3.75 -10.36 -12.32
C ASN A 25 -3.26 -9.28 -11.33
N ILE A 26 -2.18 -9.58 -10.61
CA ILE A 26 -1.58 -8.68 -9.60
C ILE A 26 -1.28 -7.28 -10.18
N ASP A 27 -0.85 -7.20 -11.43
CA ASP A 27 -0.56 -5.93 -12.13
C ASP A 27 -1.75 -4.97 -12.17
N HIS A 28 -2.97 -5.50 -12.25
CA HIS A 28 -4.19 -4.69 -12.18
C HIS A 28 -4.29 -3.98 -10.83
N TYR A 29 -4.09 -4.71 -9.74
CA TYR A 29 -4.19 -4.18 -8.38
C TYR A 29 -3.05 -3.23 -8.03
N VAL A 30 -1.84 -3.48 -8.54
CA VAL A 30 -0.69 -2.57 -8.40
C VAL A 30 -1.00 -1.21 -9.05
N LYS A 31 -1.60 -1.20 -10.24
CA LYS A 31 -2.02 0.04 -10.94
C LYS A 31 -3.19 0.74 -10.26
N GLN A 32 -4.05 0.01 -9.54
CA GLN A 32 -5.14 0.60 -8.78
C GLN A 32 -4.70 1.18 -7.43
N ALA A 33 -3.71 0.55 -6.79
CA ALA A 33 -3.22 0.93 -5.45
C ALA A 33 -2.66 2.35 -5.38
N THR A 34 -2.21 2.91 -6.51
CA THR A 34 -1.63 4.26 -6.58
C THR A 34 -2.62 5.32 -7.07
N ARG A 35 -3.91 5.02 -7.13
CA ARG A 35 -4.98 5.98 -7.49
C ARG A 35 -5.54 6.67 -6.24
N SER A 36 -6.08 7.86 -6.45
CA SER A 36 -6.79 8.60 -5.41
C SER A 36 -7.94 7.77 -4.85
N ARG A 37 -8.19 7.88 -3.54
CA ARG A 37 -9.26 7.18 -2.81
C ARG A 37 -9.19 5.64 -2.88
N SER A 38 -7.99 5.10 -3.12
CA SER A 38 -7.76 3.65 -3.13
C SER A 38 -6.93 3.20 -1.94
N VAL A 39 -7.28 2.04 -1.38
CA VAL A 39 -6.47 1.32 -0.39
C VAL A 39 -6.36 -0.14 -0.82
N THR A 40 -5.13 -0.63 -0.96
CA THR A 40 -4.87 -2.03 -1.32
C THR A 40 -3.97 -2.69 -0.29
N LEU A 41 -4.44 -3.78 0.29
CA LEU A 41 -3.67 -4.62 1.20
C LEU A 41 -2.93 -5.70 0.42
N PHE A 42 -1.60 -5.68 0.48
CA PHE A 42 -0.75 -6.74 -0.06
C PHE A 42 -0.23 -7.62 1.08
N THR A 43 -0.31 -8.94 0.95
CA THR A 43 0.32 -9.87 1.89
C THR A 43 1.85 -9.85 1.76
N ALA A 44 2.57 -10.27 2.81
CA ALA A 44 4.03 -10.19 2.89
C ALA A 44 4.78 -10.82 1.69
N VAL A 45 4.22 -11.88 1.10
CA VAL A 45 4.77 -12.54 -0.11
C VAL A 45 4.93 -11.59 -1.31
N HIS A 46 4.21 -10.47 -1.32
CA HIS A 46 4.22 -9.45 -2.36
C HIS A 46 5.11 -8.24 -2.03
N GLY A 47 5.85 -8.27 -0.91
CA GLY A 47 6.78 -7.19 -0.54
C GLY A 47 7.89 -6.95 -1.56
N ARG A 48 8.17 -7.97 -2.39
CA ARG A 48 9.22 -7.98 -3.42
C ARG A 48 8.64 -8.10 -4.83
N GLY A 49 9.41 -7.61 -5.82
CA GLY A 49 9.12 -7.79 -7.25
C GLY A 49 8.02 -6.91 -7.87
N LEU A 50 7.19 -6.21 -7.09
CA LEU A 50 6.08 -5.40 -7.63
C LEU A 50 6.40 -3.91 -7.78
N ASP A 51 6.30 -3.35 -8.97
CA ASP A 51 6.57 -1.92 -9.22
C ASP A 51 5.33 -1.03 -9.11
N PHE A 52 5.34 -0.10 -8.15
CA PHE A 52 4.26 0.86 -7.94
C PHE A 52 4.62 2.20 -8.57
N VAL A 53 3.94 2.54 -9.66
CA VAL A 53 4.07 3.85 -10.30
C VAL A 53 2.79 4.64 -10.06
N CYS A 54 2.94 5.85 -9.50
CA CYS A 54 1.84 6.79 -9.35
C CYS A 54 1.77 7.67 -10.60
N HIS A 55 0.67 7.61 -11.34
CA HIS A 55 0.38 8.55 -12.44
C HIS A 55 -0.75 9.54 -12.09
N ASP A 56 -1.33 9.40 -10.90
CA ASP A 56 -2.46 10.20 -10.46
C ASP A 56 -1.98 11.53 -9.87
N LYS A 57 -2.31 12.63 -10.57
CA LYS A 57 -1.94 13.99 -10.15
C LYS A 57 -2.58 14.40 -8.83
N ALA A 58 -3.76 13.85 -8.50
CA ALA A 58 -4.41 14.14 -7.22
C ALA A 58 -3.64 13.51 -6.07
N VAL A 59 -3.12 12.30 -6.25
CA VAL A 59 -2.24 11.65 -5.25
C VAL A 59 -0.97 12.45 -5.06
N ASP A 60 -0.31 12.85 -6.15
CA ASP A 60 0.92 13.65 -6.08
C ASP A 60 0.70 15.02 -5.39
N ALA A 61 -0.42 15.69 -5.69
CA ALA A 61 -0.80 16.95 -5.05
C ALA A 61 -1.05 16.82 -3.54
N ASN A 62 -1.48 15.63 -3.08
CA ASN A 62 -1.76 15.32 -1.67
C ASN A 62 -0.56 14.70 -0.93
N GLY A 63 0.66 14.82 -1.47
CA GLY A 63 1.87 14.33 -0.80
C GLY A 63 2.32 12.93 -1.23
N GLY A 64 1.65 12.35 -2.23
CA GLY A 64 2.04 11.11 -2.89
C GLY A 64 1.58 9.84 -2.17
N VAL A 65 2.11 8.70 -2.63
CA VAL A 65 1.70 7.38 -2.13
C VAL A 65 2.16 7.20 -0.68
N HIS A 66 1.23 6.77 0.18
CA HIS A 66 1.51 6.35 1.54
C HIS A 66 1.62 4.82 1.62
N VAL A 67 2.72 4.32 2.17
CA VAL A 67 2.91 2.88 2.42
C VAL A 67 2.92 2.64 3.92
N VAL A 68 2.11 1.68 4.35
CA VAL A 68 2.09 1.18 5.73
C VAL A 68 2.53 -0.27 5.71
N GLN A 69 3.63 -0.56 6.39
CA GLN A 69 4.08 -1.93 6.63
C GLN A 69 3.54 -2.38 8.00
N CYS A 70 2.88 -3.53 8.02
CA CYS A 70 2.20 -4.07 9.21
C CYS A 70 2.86 -5.34 9.77
N PHE A 71 4.11 -5.62 9.38
CA PHE A 71 4.88 -6.76 9.85
C PHE A 71 6.36 -6.41 9.87
N LEU A 72 7.13 -7.07 10.74
CA LEU A 72 8.58 -6.89 10.76
C LEU A 72 9.21 -7.70 9.62
N SER A 73 9.96 -7.02 8.75
CA SER A 73 10.74 -7.70 7.71
C SER A 73 11.87 -8.51 8.33
N GLU A 74 12.03 -9.76 7.91
CA GLU A 74 13.16 -10.61 8.36
C GLU A 74 14.51 -10.09 7.84
N GLN A 75 14.49 -9.40 6.70
CA GLN A 75 15.67 -8.86 6.05
C GLN A 75 15.52 -7.35 5.85
N LEU A 76 16.55 -6.58 6.23
CA LEU A 76 16.60 -5.14 5.97
C LEU A 76 16.41 -4.81 4.47
N SER A 77 16.89 -5.70 3.58
CA SER A 77 16.74 -5.51 2.13
C SER A 77 15.28 -5.56 1.66
N GLU A 78 14.40 -6.26 2.39
CA GLU A 78 12.97 -6.27 2.11
C GLU A 78 12.31 -4.97 2.58
N GLU A 79 12.59 -4.53 3.81
CA GLU A 79 12.08 -3.26 4.35
C GLU A 79 12.48 -2.07 3.46
N ILE A 80 13.73 -2.02 3.01
CA ILE A 80 14.22 -0.99 2.07
C ILE A 80 13.40 -1.01 0.78
N GLN A 81 13.06 -2.20 0.26
CA GLN A 81 12.26 -2.31 -0.96
C GLN A 81 10.81 -1.89 -0.77
N ILE A 82 10.20 -2.23 0.38
CA ILE A 82 8.83 -1.80 0.73
C ILE A 82 8.79 -0.28 0.88
N LYS A 83 9.73 0.30 1.63
CA LYS A 83 9.87 1.76 1.78
C LYS A 83 10.04 2.44 0.43
N GLY A 84 10.83 1.85 -0.47
CA GLY A 84 11.04 2.31 -1.85
C GLY A 84 9.85 2.12 -2.79
N ARG A 85 8.69 1.62 -2.32
CA ARG A 85 7.42 1.69 -3.07
C ARG A 85 6.73 3.03 -2.90
N THR A 86 7.12 3.82 -1.90
CA THR A 86 6.80 5.25 -1.83
C THR A 86 7.67 6.03 -2.81
N ALA A 87 7.22 7.21 -3.24
CA ALA A 87 8.11 8.26 -3.75
C ALA A 87 9.06 7.88 -4.91
N ARG A 88 8.62 7.02 -5.85
CA ARG A 88 9.42 6.68 -7.04
C ARG A 88 9.53 7.87 -8.00
N GLN A 89 10.71 8.05 -8.61
CA GLN A 89 10.99 9.08 -9.63
C GLN A 89 10.80 10.52 -9.11
N ASP A 90 11.45 10.86 -8.00
CA ASP A 90 11.40 12.20 -7.35
C ASP A 90 10.00 12.66 -6.91
N LYS A 91 9.05 11.72 -6.83
CA LYS A 91 7.71 12.01 -6.31
C LYS A 91 7.70 12.03 -4.80
N LYS A 92 6.74 12.75 -4.22
CA LYS A 92 6.51 12.72 -2.77
C LYS A 92 5.94 11.36 -2.37
N GLY A 93 6.10 11.02 -1.10
CA GLY A 93 5.52 9.81 -0.52
C GLY A 93 5.91 9.70 0.94
N THR A 94 5.17 8.89 1.69
CA THR A 94 5.42 8.71 3.12
C THR A 94 5.33 7.23 3.49
N PHE A 95 6.15 6.81 4.45
CA PHE A 95 6.21 5.44 4.91
C PHE A 95 5.97 5.39 6.43
N LYS A 96 5.22 4.38 6.89
CA LYS A 96 5.06 4.05 8.30
C LYS A 96 5.19 2.55 8.52
N LEU A 97 5.80 2.18 9.64
CA LEU A 97 5.81 0.83 10.16
C LEU A 97 4.91 0.80 11.40
N VAL A 98 3.91 -0.09 11.40
CA VAL A 98 2.99 -0.28 12.52
C VAL A 98 3.05 -1.75 12.91
N LEU A 99 3.56 -2.03 14.11
CA LEU A 99 3.70 -3.38 14.64
C LEU A 99 2.78 -3.56 15.83
N LEU A 100 2.24 -4.76 16.01
CA LEU A 100 1.58 -5.12 17.25
C LEU A 100 2.65 -5.52 18.26
N ALA A 101 2.57 -5.02 19.50
CA ALA A 101 3.57 -5.32 20.53
C ALA A 101 3.62 -6.81 20.92
N ALA A 102 2.59 -7.58 20.56
CA ALA A 102 2.49 -9.01 20.81
C ALA A 102 2.92 -9.86 19.60
N ASP A 103 3.27 -9.24 18.46
CA ASP A 103 3.89 -9.94 17.33
C ASP A 103 5.33 -10.35 17.66
#